data_AF-A0A401TKS7-F1
#
_entry.id   AF-A0A401TKS7-F1
#
_cell.length_a   1.000
_cell.length_b   1.000
_cell.length_c   1.000
_cell.angle_alpha   90.00
_cell.angle_beta   90.00
_cell.angle_gamma   90.00
#
_symmetry.space_group_name_H-M   'P 1'
#
loop_
_entity.id
_entity.type
_entity.pdbx_description
1 polymer ?
#
loop_
_entity_poly.entity_id
_entity_poly.type
_entity_poly.pdbx_seq_one_letter_code
_entity_poly.pdbx_strand_id
1 'polypeptide(L)'
;IGKFIAQDLAQRKARVILACRNVERGERAVREIRRQTGNSDVHLRILDTSSMESVRRFTEQIRKEEKQLDILVNNAAASGNGKR
;
A
#
# COMPACT_ATOMS: atom_id res chain seq x y z
N ILE A 1 -8.16 2.27 9.08
CA ILE A 1 -8.84 1.30 8.20
C ILE A 1 -7.82 0.53 7.35
N GLY A 2 -7.16 1.15 6.37
CA GLY A 2 -6.21 0.47 5.46
C GLY A 2 -5.15 -0.42 6.12
N LYS A 3 -4.51 0.02 7.20
CA LYS A 3 -3.55 -0.80 7.96
C LYS A 3 -4.16 -2.12 8.47
N PHE A 4 -5.37 -2.10 9.00
CA PHE A 4 -6.03 -3.30 9.54
C PHE A 4 -6.43 -4.27 8.41
N ILE A 5 -6.85 -3.75 7.25
CA ILE A 5 -7.09 -4.58 6.06
C ILE A 5 -5.80 -5.26 5.61
N ALA A 6 -4.71 -4.49 5.50
CA ALA A 6 -3.39 -5.03 5.16
C ALA A 6 -2.93 -6.09 6.17
N GLN A 7 -3.22 -5.89 7.45
CA GLN A 7 -2.92 -6.85 8.51
C GLN A 7 -3.73 -8.14 8.38
N ASP A 8 -5.05 -8.08 8.16
CA ASP A 8 -5.90 -9.26 7.97
C ASP A 8 -5.47 -10.08 6.74
N LEU A 9 -5.19 -9.42 5.61
CA LEU A 9 -4.66 -10.07 4.41
C LEU A 9 -3.30 -10.73 4.70
N ALA A 10 -2.41 -10.05 5.42
CA ALA A 10 -1.12 -10.61 5.80
C ALA A 10 -1.24 -11.81 6.75
N GLN A 11 -2.21 -11.82 7.67
CA GLN A 11 -2.52 -12.98 8.54
C GLN A 11 -2.93 -14.20 7.71
N ARG A 12 -3.66 -13.98 6.61
CA ARG A 12 -4.03 -15.00 5.63
C ARG A 12 -2.90 -15.40 4.68
N LYS A 13 -1.66 -14.99 4.98
CA LYS A 13 -0.44 -15.26 4.19
C LYS A 13 -0.43 -14.64 2.79
N ALA A 14 -1.27 -13.64 2.53
CA ALA A 14 -1.20 -12.89 1.27
C ALA A 14 0.11 -12.10 1.17
N ARG A 15 0.61 -11.92 -0.05
CA ARG A 15 1.57 -10.87 -0.37
C ARG A 15 0.85 -9.53 -0.33
N VAL A 16 1.31 -8.61 0.51
CA VAL A 16 0.63 -7.32 0.70
C VAL A 16 1.54 -6.18 0.30
N ILE A 17 1.10 -5.36 -0.66
CA ILE A 17 1.77 -4.10 -1.01
C ILE A 17 0.99 -2.96 -0.37
N LEU A 18 1.55 -2.39 0.69
CA LEU A 18 1.02 -1.20 1.33
C LEU A 18 1.48 0.03 0.55
N ALA A 19 0.55 0.69 -0.15
CA ALA A 19 0.82 1.91 -0.90
C ALA A 19 0.49 3.15 -0.05
N CYS A 20 1.44 4.06 0.16
CA CYS A 20 1.17 5.31 0.88
C CYS A 20 2.12 6.47 0.51
N ARG A 21 1.77 7.70 0.93
CA ARG A 21 2.54 8.93 0.63
C ARG A 21 3.73 9.15 1.56
N ASN A 22 3.62 8.77 2.83
CA ASN A 22 4.62 9.04 3.85
C ASN A 22 5.42 7.76 4.15
N VAL A 23 6.68 7.75 3.73
CA VAL A 23 7.59 6.61 3.85
C VAL A 23 7.70 6.14 5.30
N GLU A 24 8.01 7.04 6.23
CA GLU A 24 8.25 6.69 7.65
C GLU A 24 7.05 6.02 8.32
N ARG A 25 5.85 6.59 8.11
CA ARG A 25 4.60 6.01 8.63
C ARG A 25 4.32 4.66 7.97
N GLY A 26 4.57 4.55 6.67
CA GLY A 26 4.43 3.32 5.91
C GLY A 26 5.35 2.22 6.41
N GLU A 27 6.64 2.51 6.61
CA GLU A 27 7.61 1.55 7.10
C GLU A 27 7.27 1.07 8.52
N ARG A 28 6.85 2.00 9.39
CA ARG A 28 6.37 1.63 10.73
C ARG A 28 5.19 0.68 10.65
N ALA A 29 4.23 0.94 9.77
CA ALA A 29 3.09 0.05 9.56
C ALA A 29 3.51 -1.33 9.03
N VAL A 30 4.43 -1.38 8.05
CA VAL A 30 4.96 -2.64 7.53
C VAL A 30 5.66 -3.44 8.63
N ARG A 31 6.55 -2.82 9.42
CA ARG A 31 7.23 -3.50 10.54
C ARG A 31 6.23 -4.05 11.55
N GLU A 32 5.23 -3.27 11.89
CA GLU A 32 4.21 -3.69 12.86
C GLU A 32 3.36 -4.85 12.34
N ILE A 33 2.92 -4.80 11.07
CA ILE A 33 2.15 -5.87 10.44
C ILE A 33 2.98 -7.14 10.37
N ARG A 34 4.24 -7.07 9.90
CA ARG A 34 5.14 -8.23 9.84
C ARG A 34 5.30 -8.88 11.22
N ARG A 35 5.51 -8.06 12.26
CA ARG A 35 5.62 -8.53 13.65
C ARG A 35 4.33 -9.20 14.16
N GLN A 36 3.16 -8.61 13.89
CA GLN A 36 1.88 -9.11 14.39
C GLN A 36 1.37 -10.35 13.65
N THR A 37 1.77 -10.54 12.40
CA THR A 37 1.25 -11.60 11.54
C THR A 37 2.25 -12.73 11.28
N GLY A 38 3.54 -12.49 11.56
CA GLY A 38 4.64 -13.38 11.19
C GLY A 38 4.84 -13.51 9.68
N ASN A 39 4.15 -12.72 8.86
CA ASN A 39 4.29 -12.72 7.42
C ASN A 39 5.30 -11.63 7.00
N SER A 40 6.42 -12.03 6.42
CA SER A 40 7.46 -11.11 5.93
C SER A 40 7.13 -10.51 4.56
N ASP A 41 6.14 -11.06 3.83
CA ASP A 41 5.77 -10.68 2.47
C ASP A 41 4.83 -9.47 2.42
N VAL A 42 5.16 -8.46 3.22
CA VAL A 42 4.45 -7.18 3.32
C VAL A 42 5.41 -6.08 2.91
N HIS A 43 5.13 -5.37 1.83
CA HIS A 43 6.04 -4.42 1.20
C HIS A 43 5.46 -3.00 1.20
N LEU A 44 6.35 -2.02 1.29
CA LEU A 44 5.98 -0.62 1.12
C LEU A 44 6.24 -0.18 -0.32
N ARG A 45 5.30 0.55 -0.91
CA ARG A 45 5.50 1.29 -2.15
C ARG A 45 4.93 2.70 -2.01
N ILE A 46 5.57 3.67 -2.64
CA ILE A 46 5.16 5.06 -2.55
C ILE A 46 4.14 5.37 -3.63
N LEU A 47 3.01 5.94 -3.21
CA LEU A 47 1.92 6.31 -4.09
C LEU A 47 1.23 7.56 -3.56
N ASP A 48 1.18 8.59 -4.38
CA ASP A 48 0.30 9.74 -4.21
C ASP A 48 -0.85 9.66 -5.22
N THR A 49 -2.05 9.32 -4.72
CA THR A 49 -3.26 9.20 -5.54
C THR A 49 -3.79 10.56 -6.02
N SER A 50 -3.24 11.69 -5.54
CA SER A 50 -3.56 13.02 -6.07
C SER A 50 -2.71 13.41 -7.28
N SER A 51 -1.65 12.64 -7.59
CA SER A 51 -0.77 12.87 -8.74
C SER A 51 -0.89 11.73 -9.75
N MET A 52 -1.43 12.03 -10.93
CA MET A 52 -1.52 11.04 -12.02
C MET A 52 -0.14 10.57 -12.51
N GLU A 53 0.91 11.38 -12.35
CA GLU A 53 2.27 10.95 -12.61
C GLU A 53 2.74 9.90 -11.60
N SER A 54 2.49 10.13 -10.31
CA SER A 54 2.80 9.15 -9.25
C SER A 54 2.05 7.84 -9.48
N VAL A 55 0.76 7.91 -9.83
CA VAL A 55 -0.06 6.74 -10.16
C VAL A 55 0.54 5.95 -11.32
N ARG A 56 0.90 6.61 -12.44
CA ARG A 56 1.49 5.92 -13.60
C ARG A 56 2.82 5.23 -13.26
N ARG A 57 3.73 5.95 -12.58
CA ARG A 57 5.02 5.39 -12.15
C ARG A 57 4.83 4.18 -11.23
N PHE A 58 3.90 4.28 -10.27
CA PHE A 58 3.57 3.17 -9.39
C PHE A 58 3.02 1.97 -10.18
N THR A 59 2.06 2.18 -11.09
CA THR A 59 1.49 1.09 -11.89
C THR A 59 2.53 0.41 -12.78
N GLU A 60 3.42 1.17 -13.40
CA GLU A 60 4.53 0.61 -14.19
C GLU A 60 5.47 -0.25 -13.35
N GLN A 61 5.79 0.20 -12.14
CA GLN A 61 6.60 -0.57 -11.20
C GLN A 61 5.91 -1.87 -10.79
N ILE A 62 4.64 -1.80 -10.37
CA ILE A 62 3.87 -2.99 -9.97
C ILE A 62 3.77 -4.00 -11.13
N ARG A 63 3.53 -3.55 -12.36
CA ARG A 63 3.46 -4.44 -13.53
C ARG A 63 4.79 -5.14 -13.85
N LYS A 64 5.93 -4.57 -13.44
CA LYS A 64 7.25 -5.18 -13.63
C LYS A 64 7.59 -6.14 -12.49
N GLU A 65 7.21 -5.80 -11.27
CA GLU A 65 7.59 -6.54 -10.06
C GLU A 65 6.61 -7.68 -9.74
N GLU A 66 5.34 -7.51 -10.07
CA GLU A 66 4.27 -8.43 -9.71
C GLU A 66 3.68 -9.11 -10.95
N LYS A 67 3.55 -10.44 -10.89
CA LYS A 67 2.99 -11.23 -11.99
C LYS A 67 1.49 -11.02 -12.15
N GLN A 68 0.79 -10.77 -11.04
CA GLN A 68 -0.66 -10.68 -10.98
C GLN A 68 -1.09 -9.77 -9.81
N LEU A 69 -2.25 -9.13 -9.96
CA LEU A 69 -2.93 -8.40 -8.90
C LEU A 69 -4.27 -9.07 -8.61
N ASP A 70 -4.40 -9.68 -7.43
CA ASP A 70 -5.63 -10.40 -7.06
C ASP A 70 -6.68 -9.49 -6.41
N ILE A 71 -6.23 -8.54 -5.58
CA ILE A 71 -7.11 -7.65 -4.80
C ILE A 71 -6.58 -6.22 -4.84
N LEU A 72 -7.45 -5.27 -5.20
CA LEU A 72 -7.20 -3.83 -5.08
C LEU A 72 -8.10 -3.24 -4.00
N VAL A 73 -7.49 -2.60 -3.01
CA VAL A 73 -8.21 -1.89 -1.95
C VAL A 73 -8.00 -0.38 -2.09
N ASN A 74 -8.96 0.31 -2.71
CA ASN A 74 -8.95 1.76 -2.83
C ASN A 74 -9.36 2.43 -1.51
N ASN A 75 -8.43 2.47 -0.55
CA ASN A 75 -8.63 3.04 0.78
C ASN A 75 -7.91 4.39 0.98
N ALA A 76 -7.32 4.98 -0.06
CA ALA A 76 -6.73 6.31 0.06
C ALA A 76 -7.84 7.35 0.31
N ALA A 77 -7.73 8.10 1.39
CA ALA A 77 -8.63 9.23 1.64
C ALA A 77 -8.19 10.43 0.78
N ALA A 78 -9.10 10.97 -0.02
CA ALA A 78 -8.92 12.24 -0.70
C ALA A 78 -9.34 13.39 0.25
N SER A 79 -8.41 13.93 1.03
CA SER A 79 -8.62 15.24 1.65
C SER A 79 -8.33 16.31 0.62
N GLY A 80 -9.29 16.60 -0.24
CA GLY A 80 -9.23 17.74 -1.13
C GLY A 80 -9.56 19.01 -0.36
N ASN A 81 -8.55 19.73 0.13
CA ASN A 81 -8.68 21.20 0.17
C ASN A 81 -8.48 21.69 -1.26
N GLY A 82 -9.47 21.42 -2.11
CA GLY A 82 -9.58 22.09 -3.38
C GLY A 82 -9.85 23.56 -3.07
N LYS A 83 -8.80 24.38 -3.08
CA LYS A 83 -8.99 25.80 -3.39
C LYS A 83 -9.54 25.83 -4.82
N ARG A 84 -10.85 25.94 -4.94
CA ARG A 84 -11.45 26.65 -6.07
C ARG A 84 -11.07 28.12 -5.94
#